data_AF-A0A354CJN4-F1
#
_entry.id   AF-A0A354CJN4-F1
#
_cell.length_a   1.000
_cell.length_b   1.000
_cell.length_c   1.000
_cell.angle_alpha   90.00
_cell.angle_beta   90.00
_cell.angle_gamma   90.00
#
_symmetry.space_group_name_H-M   'P 1'
#
loop_
_entity.id
_entity.type
_entity.pdbx_description
1 polymer ?
#
loop_
_entity_poly.entity_id
_entity_poly.type
_entity_poly.pdbx_seq_one_letter_code
_entity_poly.pdbx_strand_id
1 'polypeptide(L)'
;GGRIGVIVAADGASGDAVQEALTNVAMQIAAMNPQYISRDDMSDAELAKLREIIQESALNDPATLPKPILNKLIEKAVTDKVWSDEDIAIYNEKKSNMQYLFNFLSKEAAEQLAQLALADRDAITSDKIFHGLVEGRVSKQLKEICLLDQVYVKAEDG
;
A
#
# COMPACT_ATOMS: atom_id res chain seq x y z
N GLY A 1 20.56 -6.57 -23.71
CA GLY A 1 20.36 -5.23 -23.12
C GLY A 1 20.32 -4.20 -24.23
N GLY A 2 19.54 -3.13 -24.10
CA GLY A 2 19.47 -2.07 -25.14
C GLY A 2 18.17 -1.27 -25.19
N ARG A 3 17.20 -1.56 -24.32
CA ARG A 3 15.90 -0.84 -24.30
C ARG A 3 15.82 0.27 -23.25
N ILE A 4 16.73 0.30 -22.27
CA ILE A 4 16.72 1.24 -21.16
C ILE A 4 18.09 1.93 -21.12
N GLY A 5 18.09 3.26 -21.15
CA GLY A 5 19.26 4.10 -20.93
C GLY A 5 18.99 5.04 -19.76
N VAL A 6 19.95 5.19 -18.87
CA VAL A 6 19.85 6.05 -17.68
C VAL A 6 20.99 7.05 -17.71
N ILE A 7 20.68 8.31 -17.40
CA ILE A 7 21.65 9.38 -17.22
C ILE A 7 21.53 9.85 -15.78
N VAL A 8 22.66 9.91 -15.07
CA VAL A 8 22.73 10.41 -13.70
C VAL A 8 23.68 11.60 -13.68
N ALA A 9 23.21 12.70 -13.11
CA ALA A 9 24.03 13.87 -12.81
C ALA A 9 24.17 13.99 -11.29
N ALA A 10 25.37 14.37 -10.84
CA ALA A 10 25.64 14.62 -9.43
C ALA A 10 26.69 15.73 -9.30
N ASP A 11 26.53 16.54 -8.25
CA ASP A 11 27.50 17.55 -7.85
C ASP A 11 28.40 17.01 -6.74
N GLY A 12 29.71 17.29 -6.82
CA GLY A 12 30.65 16.88 -5.77
C GLY A 12 32.06 16.58 -6.26
N ALA A 13 32.75 15.71 -5.52
CA ALA A 13 34.11 15.30 -5.83
C ALA A 13 34.19 14.57 -7.18
N SER A 14 35.38 14.57 -7.80
CA SER A 14 35.67 13.86 -9.05
C SER A 14 36.64 12.72 -8.81
N GLY A 15 36.57 11.67 -9.63
CA GLY A 15 37.51 10.55 -9.65
C GLY A 15 36.83 9.20 -9.84
N ASP A 16 37.62 8.14 -9.99
CA ASP A 16 37.14 6.81 -10.36
C ASP A 16 36.11 6.25 -9.37
N ALA A 17 36.31 6.47 -8.07
CA ALA A 17 35.36 6.04 -7.04
C ALA A 17 33.98 6.70 -7.17
N VAL A 18 33.94 7.98 -7.60
CA VAL A 18 32.68 8.69 -7.84
C VAL A 18 32.02 8.18 -9.12
N GLN A 19 32.80 7.91 -10.16
CA GLN A 19 32.28 7.31 -11.39
C GLN A 19 31.68 5.91 -11.15
N GLU A 20 32.33 5.07 -10.34
CA GLU A 20 31.81 3.76 -9.93
C GLU A 20 30.49 3.91 -9.16
N ALA A 21 30.44 4.83 -8.18
CA ALA A 21 29.23 5.09 -7.41
C ALA A 21 28.06 5.54 -8.32
N LEU A 22 28.29 6.48 -9.24
CA LEU A 22 27.27 6.94 -10.17
C LEU A 22 26.83 5.85 -11.16
N THR A 23 27.74 4.98 -11.57
CA THR A 23 27.40 3.82 -12.42
C THR A 23 26.48 2.87 -11.67
N ASN A 24 26.77 2.56 -10.41
CA ASN A 24 25.91 1.72 -9.57
C ASN A 24 24.53 2.36 -9.34
N VAL A 25 24.49 3.67 -9.06
CA VAL A 25 23.22 4.41 -8.94
C VAL A 25 22.43 4.36 -10.26
N ALA A 26 23.09 4.56 -11.40
CA ALA A 26 22.44 4.47 -12.71
C ALA A 26 21.87 3.07 -12.98
N MET A 27 22.60 2.02 -12.60
CA MET A 27 22.14 0.64 -12.69
C MET A 27 20.93 0.39 -11.78
N GLN A 28 20.94 0.89 -10.54
CA GLN A 28 19.79 0.79 -9.64
C GLN A 28 18.57 1.51 -10.21
N ILE A 29 18.74 2.73 -10.73
CA ILE A 29 17.65 3.48 -11.37
C ILE A 29 17.10 2.69 -12.56
N ALA A 30 17.97 2.07 -13.37
CA ALA A 30 17.54 1.23 -14.49
C ALA A 30 16.73 0.01 -14.04
N ALA A 31 17.06 -0.56 -12.87
CA ALA A 31 16.41 -1.76 -12.34
C ALA A 31 15.09 -1.44 -11.60
N MET A 32 15.08 -0.36 -10.82
CA MET A 32 13.98 -0.01 -9.90
C MET A 32 13.04 1.07 -10.44
N ASN A 33 13.46 1.81 -11.46
CA ASN A 33 12.67 2.86 -12.12
C ASN A 33 11.97 3.85 -11.15
N PRO A 34 12.71 4.47 -10.20
CA PRO A 34 12.13 5.51 -9.33
C PRO A 34 11.59 6.68 -10.16
N GLN A 35 10.58 7.35 -9.61
CA GLN A 35 9.97 8.54 -10.21
C GLN A 35 10.54 9.84 -9.65
N TYR A 36 11.01 9.81 -8.41
CA TYR A 36 11.55 10.96 -7.68
C TYR A 36 12.93 10.63 -7.10
N ILE A 37 13.77 11.64 -6.88
CA ILE A 37 15.04 11.46 -6.17
C ILE A 37 14.73 11.25 -4.69
N SER A 38 13.95 12.15 -4.11
CA SER A 38 13.59 12.18 -2.68
C SER A 38 12.10 12.50 -2.49
N ARG A 39 11.64 12.42 -1.25
CA ARG A 39 10.28 12.83 -0.87
C ARG A 39 10.06 14.33 -0.97
N ASP A 40 11.13 15.11 -0.83
CA ASP A 40 11.09 16.57 -0.88
C ASP A 40 10.85 17.08 -2.31
N ASP A 41 11.08 16.22 -3.32
CA ASP A 41 10.78 16.50 -4.72
C ASP A 41 9.29 16.31 -5.06
N MET A 42 8.50 15.77 -4.12
CA MET A 42 7.05 15.61 -4.31
C MET A 42 6.32 16.84 -3.79
N SER A 43 5.36 17.33 -4.57
CA SER A 43 4.47 18.37 -4.07
C SER A 43 3.53 17.83 -2.98
N ASP A 44 3.12 18.71 -2.06
CA ASP A 44 2.11 18.37 -1.04
C ASP A 44 0.82 17.81 -1.67
N ALA A 45 0.46 18.28 -2.87
CA ALA A 45 -0.70 17.81 -3.61
C ALA A 45 -0.54 16.36 -4.11
N GLU A 46 0.63 15.98 -4.61
CA GLU A 46 0.93 14.60 -5.03
C GLU A 46 0.94 13.66 -3.83
N LEU A 47 1.56 14.08 -2.72
CA LEU A 47 1.56 13.31 -1.47
C LEU A 47 0.15 13.14 -0.89
N ALA A 48 -0.67 14.19 -0.92
CA ALA A 48 -2.07 14.12 -0.50
C ALA A 48 -2.87 13.18 -1.41
N LYS A 49 -2.65 13.25 -2.73
CA LYS A 49 -3.35 12.38 -3.68
C LYS A 49 -2.95 10.92 -3.51
N LEU A 50 -1.67 10.63 -3.29
CA LEU A 50 -1.19 9.29 -2.97
C LEU A 50 -1.88 8.73 -1.72
N ARG A 51 -1.95 9.52 -0.64
CA ARG A 51 -2.67 9.14 0.58
C ARG A 51 -4.14 8.85 0.32
N GLU A 52 -4.82 9.72 -0.43
CA GLU A 52 -6.23 9.55 -0.78
C GLU A 52 -6.47 8.25 -1.55
N ILE A 53 -5.66 7.96 -2.58
CA ILE A 53 -5.74 6.72 -3.37
C ILE A 53 -5.56 5.49 -2.47
N ILE A 54 -4.60 5.53 -1.54
CA ILE A 54 -4.36 4.43 -0.58
C ILE A 54 -5.54 4.25 0.37
N GLN A 55 -6.13 5.35 0.86
CA GLN A 55 -7.33 5.29 1.70
C GLN A 55 -8.51 4.67 0.95
N GLU A 56 -8.78 5.14 -0.27
CA GLU A 56 -9.85 4.61 -1.11
C GLU A 56 -9.64 3.13 -1.42
N SER A 57 -8.42 2.74 -1.79
CA SER A 57 -8.08 1.33 -2.01
C SER A 57 -8.31 0.48 -0.75
N ALA A 58 -7.95 0.97 0.43
CA ALA A 58 -8.15 0.25 1.69
C ALA A 58 -9.63 0.08 2.07
N LEU A 59 -10.48 1.08 1.78
CA LEU A 59 -11.92 1.01 2.07
C LEU A 59 -12.65 0.11 1.07
N ASN A 60 -12.20 0.09 -0.20
CA ASN A 60 -12.75 -0.79 -1.22
C ASN A 60 -12.33 -2.26 -1.06
N ASP A 61 -11.23 -2.54 -0.35
CA ASP A 61 -10.80 -3.89 0.02
C ASP A 61 -10.74 -4.05 1.55
N PRO A 62 -11.90 -4.10 2.23
CA PRO A 62 -11.99 -4.09 3.68
C PRO A 62 -11.34 -5.32 4.33
N ALA A 63 -11.17 -6.43 3.59
CA ALA A 63 -10.48 -7.62 4.08
C ALA A 63 -9.02 -7.33 4.48
N THR A 64 -8.42 -6.27 3.93
CA THR A 64 -7.05 -5.84 4.23
C THR A 64 -6.96 -4.88 5.43
N LEU A 65 -8.09 -4.54 6.05
CA LEU A 65 -8.13 -3.64 7.20
C LEU A 65 -7.60 -4.33 8.47
N PRO A 66 -7.02 -3.55 9.40
CA PRO A 66 -6.64 -4.04 10.71
C PRO A 66 -7.82 -4.69 11.44
N LYS A 67 -7.54 -5.81 12.13
CA LYS A 67 -8.55 -6.64 12.82
C LYS A 67 -9.59 -5.84 13.63
N PRO A 68 -9.23 -4.80 14.42
CA PRO A 68 -10.22 -4.06 15.19
C PRO A 68 -11.27 -3.33 14.34
N ILE A 69 -10.89 -2.82 13.17
CA ILE A 69 -11.80 -2.12 12.25
C ILE A 69 -12.59 -3.14 11.44
N LEU A 70 -11.89 -4.15 10.92
CA LEU A 70 -12.50 -5.24 10.17
C LEU A 70 -13.59 -5.96 10.99
N ASN A 71 -13.30 -6.30 12.25
CA ASN A 71 -14.25 -6.99 13.11
C ASN A 71 -15.50 -6.15 13.36
N LYS A 72 -15.38 -4.84 13.58
CA LYS A 72 -16.52 -3.94 13.74
C LYS A 72 -17.41 -3.91 12.49
N LEU A 73 -16.81 -3.88 11.31
CA LEU A 73 -17.56 -3.92 10.05
C LEU A 73 -18.30 -5.25 9.87
N ILE A 74 -17.66 -6.37 10.21
CA ILE A 74 -18.28 -7.69 10.15
C ILE A 74 -19.40 -7.83 11.17
N GLU A 75 -19.19 -7.36 12.40
CA GLU A 75 -20.23 -7.33 13.45
C GLU A 75 -21.44 -6.52 13.01
N LYS A 76 -21.22 -5.36 12.37
CA LYS A 76 -22.29 -4.55 11.77
C LYS A 76 -23.00 -5.30 10.65
N ALA A 77 -22.27 -5.92 9.72
CA ALA A 77 -22.84 -6.69 8.63
C ALA A 77 -23.75 -7.84 9.11
N VAL A 78 -23.36 -8.51 10.19
CA VAL A 78 -24.14 -9.59 10.82
C VAL A 78 -25.33 -9.03 11.61
N THR A 79 -25.13 -7.99 12.42
CA THR A 79 -26.16 -7.42 13.31
C THR A 79 -27.28 -6.76 12.52
N ASP A 80 -26.91 -5.99 11.50
CA ASP A 80 -27.85 -5.26 10.65
C ASP A 80 -28.45 -6.16 9.54
N LYS A 81 -28.09 -7.45 9.52
CA LYS A 81 -28.49 -8.44 8.52
C LYS A 81 -28.24 -7.97 7.08
N VAL A 82 -27.07 -7.36 6.87
CA VAL A 82 -26.61 -6.96 5.54
C VAL A 82 -26.20 -8.20 4.74
N TRP A 83 -25.47 -9.11 5.39
CA TRP A 83 -25.10 -10.40 4.82
C TRP A 83 -26.28 -11.37 4.80
N SER A 84 -26.23 -12.31 3.85
CA SER A 84 -27.18 -13.42 3.75
C SER A 84 -27.10 -14.34 4.97
N ASP A 85 -28.17 -15.11 5.23
CA ASP A 85 -28.17 -16.09 6.32
C ASP A 85 -27.06 -17.16 6.09
N GLU A 86 -26.79 -17.52 4.83
CA GLU A 86 -25.70 -18.42 4.45
C GLU A 86 -24.32 -17.84 4.80
N ASP A 87 -24.06 -16.58 4.45
CA ASP A 87 -22.79 -15.90 4.76
C ASP A 87 -22.60 -15.70 6.26
N ILE A 88 -23.68 -15.41 7.00
CA ILE A 88 -23.67 -15.33 8.47
C ILE A 88 -23.37 -16.70 9.09
N ALA A 89 -23.92 -17.79 8.55
CA ALA A 89 -23.60 -19.14 8.99
C ALA A 89 -22.11 -19.46 8.76
N ILE A 90 -21.59 -19.16 7.56
CA ILE A 90 -20.16 -19.30 7.23
C ILE A 90 -19.29 -18.50 8.22
N TYR A 91 -19.64 -17.25 8.48
CA TYR A 91 -18.92 -16.44 9.46
C TYR A 91 -18.90 -17.09 10.84
N ASN A 92 -20.04 -17.58 11.33
CA ASN A 92 -20.13 -18.20 12.64
C ASN A 92 -19.29 -19.48 12.76
N GLU A 93 -19.17 -20.26 11.69
CA GLU A 93 -18.29 -21.42 11.63
C GLU A 93 -16.80 -21.04 11.55
N LYS A 94 -16.47 -19.95 10.86
CA LYS A 94 -15.09 -19.57 10.53
C LYS A 94 -14.49 -18.48 11.42
N LYS A 95 -15.25 -17.86 12.32
CA LYS A 95 -14.80 -16.73 13.16
C LYS A 95 -13.58 -16.99 14.04
N SER A 96 -13.26 -18.26 14.32
CA SER A 96 -12.03 -18.67 15.02
C SER A 96 -10.77 -18.57 14.14
N ASN A 97 -10.92 -18.56 12.81
CA ASN A 97 -9.84 -18.45 11.83
C ASN A 97 -10.20 -17.46 10.71
N MET A 98 -10.20 -16.17 11.05
CA MET A 98 -10.58 -15.06 10.16
C MET A 98 -9.67 -14.91 8.92
N GLN A 99 -8.48 -15.51 8.89
CA GLN A 99 -7.55 -15.39 7.78
C GLN A 99 -8.12 -15.93 6.47
N TYR A 100 -8.99 -16.94 6.54
CA TYR A 100 -9.57 -17.61 5.38
C TYR A 100 -11.07 -17.34 5.22
N LEU A 101 -11.67 -16.50 6.06
CA LEU A 101 -13.11 -16.23 6.04
C LEU A 101 -13.58 -15.82 4.64
N PHE A 102 -12.89 -14.86 4.03
CA PHE A 102 -13.22 -14.31 2.71
C PHE A 102 -13.11 -15.30 1.55
N ASN A 103 -12.45 -16.46 1.76
CA ASN A 103 -12.41 -17.51 0.74
C ASN A 103 -13.73 -18.30 0.65
N PHE A 104 -14.58 -18.20 1.67
CA PHE A 104 -15.84 -18.94 1.76
C PHE A 104 -17.07 -18.02 1.62
N LEU A 105 -16.91 -16.73 1.89
CA LEU A 105 -17.99 -15.75 1.72
C LEU A 105 -18.33 -15.56 0.24
N SER A 106 -19.58 -15.22 -0.02
CA SER A 106 -20.05 -14.80 -1.33
C SER A 106 -19.33 -13.53 -1.81
N LYS A 107 -19.33 -13.31 -3.13
CA LYS A 107 -18.80 -12.07 -3.71
C LYS A 107 -19.63 -10.88 -3.23
N GLU A 108 -20.94 -11.08 -3.11
CA GLU A 108 -21.92 -10.12 -2.63
C GLU A 108 -21.61 -9.69 -1.20
N ALA A 109 -21.27 -10.62 -0.30
CA ALA A 109 -20.88 -10.30 1.08
C ALA A 109 -19.61 -9.45 1.14
N ALA A 110 -18.62 -9.72 0.28
CA ALA A 110 -17.41 -8.90 0.18
C ALA A 110 -17.71 -7.48 -0.33
N GLU A 111 -18.55 -7.35 -1.35
CA GLU A 111 -18.99 -6.05 -1.89
C GLU A 111 -19.79 -5.25 -0.86
N GLN A 112 -20.70 -5.90 -0.12
CA GLN A 112 -21.47 -5.28 0.95
C GLN A 112 -20.58 -4.80 2.09
N LEU A 113 -19.52 -5.54 2.43
CA LEU A 113 -18.56 -5.10 3.45
C LEU A 113 -17.80 -3.85 2.98
N ALA A 114 -17.45 -3.76 1.69
CA ALA A 114 -16.81 -2.58 1.12
C ALA A 114 -17.77 -1.38 1.13
N GLN A 115 -19.06 -1.59 0.82
CA GLN A 115 -20.08 -0.55 0.94
C GLN A 115 -20.25 -0.05 2.38
N LEU A 116 -20.23 -0.95 3.37
CA LEU A 116 -20.25 -0.57 4.78
C LEU A 116 -19.01 0.25 5.18
N ALA A 117 -17.82 -0.14 4.70
CA ALA A 117 -16.60 0.61 4.93
C ALA A 117 -16.66 2.02 4.32
N LEU A 118 -17.21 2.15 3.10
CA LEU A 118 -17.42 3.45 2.46
C LEU A 118 -18.48 4.30 3.16
N ALA A 119 -19.56 3.69 3.66
CA ALA A 119 -20.59 4.39 4.44
C ALA A 119 -20.03 4.92 5.78
N ASP A 120 -19.11 4.18 6.39
CA ASP A 120 -18.44 4.57 7.64
C ASP A 120 -17.08 5.27 7.38
N ARG A 121 -16.85 5.80 6.16
CA ARG A 121 -15.58 6.41 5.75
C ARG A 121 -15.05 7.42 6.75
N ASP A 122 -15.86 8.36 7.20
CA ASP A 122 -15.43 9.43 8.11
C ASP A 122 -14.99 8.88 9.48
N ALA A 123 -15.70 7.86 9.98
CA ALA A 123 -15.36 7.20 11.23
C ALA A 123 -14.06 6.38 11.10
N ILE A 124 -13.89 5.65 9.99
CA ILE A 124 -12.70 4.81 9.75
C ILE A 124 -11.47 5.68 9.51
N THR A 125 -11.57 6.71 8.67
CA THR A 125 -10.46 7.62 8.34
C THR A 125 -9.97 8.43 9.55
N SER A 126 -10.85 8.70 10.51
CA SER A 126 -10.51 9.33 11.79
C SER A 126 -9.90 8.36 12.82
N ASP A 127 -9.92 7.05 12.57
CA ASP A 127 -9.36 6.06 13.48
C ASP A 127 -7.82 6.02 13.37
N LYS A 128 -7.14 6.16 14.52
CA LYS A 128 -5.67 6.11 14.59
C LYS A 128 -5.04 4.82 14.04
N ILE A 129 -5.75 3.70 14.13
CA ILE A 129 -5.31 2.39 13.61
C ILE A 129 -5.35 2.42 12.09
N PHE A 130 -6.39 3.01 11.51
CA PHE A 130 -6.48 3.21 10.07
C PHE A 130 -5.41 4.19 9.57
N HIS A 131 -5.18 5.29 10.29
CA HIS A 131 -4.09 6.21 9.97
C HIS A 131 -2.74 5.50 9.94
N GLY A 132 -2.44 4.66 10.94
CA GLY A 132 -1.22 3.84 10.94
C GLY A 132 -1.10 2.87 9.76
N LEU A 133 -2.22 2.26 9.33
CA LEU A 133 -2.27 1.42 8.13
C LEU A 133 -1.90 2.23 6.88
N VAL A 134 -2.52 3.40 6.71
CA VAL A 134 -2.32 4.27 5.55
C VAL A 134 -0.88 4.75 5.48
N GLU A 135 -0.33 5.30 6.58
CA GLU A 135 1.06 5.76 6.61
C GLU A 135 2.05 4.60 6.36
N GLY A 136 1.74 3.40 6.85
CA GLY A 136 2.53 2.20 6.54
C GLY A 136 2.52 1.85 5.05
N ARG A 137 1.38 1.97 4.36
CA ARG A 137 1.26 1.75 2.91
C ARG A 137 1.92 2.87 2.10
N VAL A 138 1.76 4.13 2.52
CA VAL A 138 2.43 5.29 1.92
C VAL A 138 3.95 5.12 2.00
N SER A 139 4.47 4.77 3.18
CA SER A 139 5.91 4.54 3.36
C SER A 139 6.43 3.42 2.46
N LYS A 140 5.67 2.35 2.25
CA LYS A 140 6.04 1.29 1.29
C LYS A 140 6.07 1.83 -0.13
N GLN A 141 5.06 2.60 -0.54
CA GLN A 141 5.04 3.16 -1.89
C GLN A 141 6.19 4.13 -2.13
N LEU A 142 6.55 4.96 -1.14
CA LEU A 142 7.70 5.87 -1.24
C LEU A 142 9.01 5.11 -1.45
N LYS A 143 9.18 3.92 -0.85
CA LYS A 143 10.34 3.05 -1.11
C LYS A 143 10.40 2.50 -2.53
N GLU A 144 9.28 2.47 -3.25
CA GLU A 144 9.27 2.05 -4.65
C GLU A 144 9.56 3.25 -5.58
N ILE A 145 9.01 4.43 -5.27
CA ILE A 145 9.02 5.57 -6.20
C ILE A 145 10.10 6.63 -5.91
N CYS A 146 10.72 6.65 -4.73
CA CYS A 146 11.77 7.61 -4.37
C CYS A 146 13.14 6.91 -4.28
N LEU A 147 14.11 7.36 -5.06
CA LEU A 147 15.45 6.77 -5.13
C LEU A 147 16.14 6.70 -3.76
N LEU A 148 16.06 7.76 -2.95
CA LEU A 148 16.71 7.82 -1.63
C LEU A 148 16.02 6.96 -0.55
N ASP A 149 14.79 6.50 -0.78
CA ASP A 149 14.09 5.57 0.12
C ASP A 149 14.28 4.10 -0.28
N GLN A 150 14.76 3.84 -1.50
CA GLN A 150 15.01 2.49 -1.99
C GLN A 150 16.16 1.82 -1.23
N VAL A 151 16.05 0.50 -1.06
CA VAL A 151 17.18 -0.29 -0.56
C VAL A 151 18.26 -0.27 -1.63
N TYR A 152 19.43 0.26 -1.27
CA TYR A 152 20.58 0.27 -2.16
C TYR A 152 21.05 -1.16 -2.45
N VAL A 153 21.08 -1.53 -3.72
CA VAL A 153 21.63 -2.81 -4.18
C VAL A 153 22.88 -2.49 -4.98
N LYS A 154 24.06 -2.76 -4.40
CA LYS A 154 25.30 -2.70 -5.17
C LYS A 154 25.25 -3.85 -6.19
N ALA A 155 25.50 -3.55 -7.45
CA ALA A 155 25.84 -4.61 -8.40
C ALA A 155 27.20 -5.16 -7.95
N GLU A 156 27.21 -6.31 -7.27
CA GLU A 156 28.45 -7.09 -7.20
C GLU A 156 28.77 -7.50 -8.64
N ASP A 157 29.95 -7.11 -9.07
CA ASP A 157 30.58 -7.32 -10.38
C ASP A 157 29.90 -8.42 -11.22
N GLY A 158 29.29 -8.02 -12.33
CA GLY A 158 28.81 -8.96 -13.36
C GLY A 158 29.94 -9.64 -14.11
#